data_AF-K1S2K8-F1
#
_entry.id   AF-K1S2K8-F1
#
_cell.length_a   1.000
_cell.length_b   1.000
_cell.length_c   1.000
_cell.angle_alpha   90.00
_cell.angle_beta   90.00
_cell.angle_gamma   90.00
#
_symmetry.space_group_name_H-M   'P 1'
#
loop_
_entity.id
_entity.type
_entity.pdbx_description
1 polymer ?
#
loop_
_entity_poly.entity_id
_entity_poly.type
_entity_poly.pdbx_seq_one_letter_code
_entity_poly.pdbx_strand_id
1 'polypeptide(L)'
;DTRAHLLHHPQTPIVKTRIIDSTNYDKRPSGQNFVVALMSYEGYNMEDAMVINKGSLERGLARSSFFRAYDTAEKRYPGGQEDKFEVPDKNIKGYRSEDAYRHLDDDGVVNPESYVESGDVLIGKTSPPRFLEEIDEFGTVAEKKKRNFCNSKTR
;
A
#
# COMPACT_ATOMS: atom_id res chain seq x y z
N ASP A 1 -11.32 4.91 1.99
CA ASP A 1 -10.77 4.89 0.62
C ASP A 1 -9.58 3.96 0.60
N THR A 2 -9.50 3.05 -0.37
CA THR A 2 -8.46 2.02 -0.41
C THR A 2 -7.18 2.54 -1.08
N ARG A 3 -7.26 3.57 -1.92
CA ARG A 3 -6.11 4.17 -2.62
C ARG A 3 -6.30 5.67 -2.79
N ALA A 4 -5.30 6.46 -2.46
CA ALA A 4 -5.35 7.90 -2.63
C ALA A 4 -4.04 8.46 -3.21
N HIS A 5 -4.14 9.60 -3.88
CA HIS A 5 -3.00 10.37 -4.39
C HIS A 5 -3.04 11.78 -3.82
N LEU A 6 -1.88 12.29 -3.42
CA LEU A 6 -1.71 13.65 -2.92
C LEU A 6 -0.60 14.35 -3.69
N LEU A 7 -0.94 15.41 -4.41
CA LEU A 7 0.04 16.30 -5.03
C LEU A 7 0.61 17.25 -3.96
N HIS A 8 1.94 17.37 -3.86
CA HIS A 8 2.58 18.12 -2.77
C HIS A 8 2.39 19.63 -2.91
N HIS A 9 2.48 20.15 -4.13
CA HIS A 9 2.43 21.59 -4.41
C HIS A 9 1.41 21.90 -5.50
N PRO A 10 0.11 21.71 -5.25
CA PRO A 10 -0.92 22.02 -6.23
C PRO A 10 -0.99 23.54 -6.47
N GLN A 11 -1.32 23.94 -7.70
CA GLN A 11 -1.44 25.34 -8.11
C GLN A 11 -2.76 25.57 -8.83
N THR A 12 -3.36 26.72 -8.57
CA THR A 12 -4.54 27.19 -9.33
C THR A 12 -4.13 27.46 -10.78
N PRO A 13 -4.93 27.02 -11.78
CA PRO A 13 -4.64 27.33 -13.17
C PRO A 13 -4.67 28.84 -13.43
N ILE A 14 -3.69 29.34 -14.18
CA ILE A 14 -3.57 30.78 -14.51
C ILE A 14 -4.77 31.25 -15.35
N VAL A 15 -5.15 30.44 -16.34
CA VAL A 15 -6.31 30.69 -17.20
C VAL A 15 -7.45 29.80 -16.71
N LYS A 16 -8.52 30.42 -16.20
CA LYS A 16 -9.67 29.72 -15.59
C LYS A 16 -10.98 30.04 -16.30
N THR A 17 -11.89 29.06 -16.32
CA THR A 17 -13.27 29.26 -16.78
C THR A 17 -14.17 29.64 -15.61
N ARG A 18 -15.33 30.26 -15.88
CA ARG A 18 -16.32 30.63 -14.84
C ARG A 18 -16.79 29.43 -14.01
N ILE A 19 -16.74 28.22 -14.57
CA ILE A 19 -17.16 26.99 -13.88
C ILE A 19 -16.20 26.66 -12.73
N ILE A 20 -14.89 26.89 -12.89
CA ILE A 20 -13.87 26.63 -11.86
C ILE A 20 -14.18 27.44 -10.59
N ASP A 21 -14.60 28.70 -10.77
CA ASP A 21 -14.98 29.58 -9.66
C ASP A 21 -16.29 29.10 -9.01
N SER A 22 -17.29 28.71 -9.81
CA SER A 22 -18.57 28.20 -9.29
C SER A 22 -18.43 26.88 -8.52
N THR A 23 -17.49 26.02 -8.90
CA THR A 23 -17.27 24.72 -8.25
C THR A 23 -16.28 24.80 -7.08
N ASN A 24 -15.70 25.97 -6.81
CA ASN A 24 -14.64 26.17 -5.81
C ASN A 24 -13.40 25.28 -6.05
N TYR A 25 -13.07 25.00 -7.32
CA TYR A 25 -11.91 24.18 -7.66
C TYR A 25 -10.58 24.90 -7.36
N ASP A 26 -10.60 26.24 -7.34
CA ASP A 26 -9.51 27.11 -6.89
C ASP A 26 -9.06 26.84 -5.44
N LYS A 27 -9.95 26.34 -4.57
CA LYS A 27 -9.63 25.97 -3.19
C LYS A 27 -8.94 24.61 -3.07
N ARG A 28 -9.11 23.73 -4.06
CA ARG A 28 -8.53 22.38 -4.10
C ARG A 28 -8.06 22.02 -5.52
N PRO A 29 -7.04 22.73 -6.03
CA PRO A 29 -6.49 22.41 -7.35
C PRO A 29 -5.78 21.06 -7.32
N SER A 30 -5.75 20.37 -8.45
CA SER A 30 -5.13 19.05 -8.60
C SER A 30 -4.04 19.01 -9.67
N GLY A 31 -3.42 20.16 -9.99
CA GLY A 31 -2.40 20.29 -11.03
C GLY A 31 -1.35 21.35 -10.72
N GLN A 32 -0.44 21.58 -11.66
CA GLN A 32 0.61 22.60 -11.60
C GLN A 32 0.72 23.31 -12.95
N ASN A 33 1.14 24.57 -12.92
CA ASN A 33 1.38 25.35 -14.14
C ASN A 33 2.82 25.11 -14.61
N PHE A 34 2.97 24.47 -15.78
CA PHE A 34 4.28 24.22 -16.40
C PHE A 34 4.64 25.32 -17.38
N VAL A 35 5.91 25.74 -17.38
CA VAL A 35 6.48 26.53 -18.47
C VAL A 35 6.91 25.55 -19.56
N VAL A 36 6.25 25.61 -20.71
CA VAL A 36 6.44 24.66 -21.81
C VAL A 36 7.19 25.33 -22.96
N ALA A 37 8.18 24.65 -23.52
CA ALA A 37 8.86 25.03 -24.75
C ALA A 37 8.53 24.00 -25.85
N LEU A 38 8.11 24.48 -27.03
CA LEU A 38 7.82 23.64 -28.18
C LEU A 38 9.02 23.63 -29.12
N MET A 39 9.76 22.52 -29.12
CA MET A 39 10.90 22.31 -30.02
C MET A 39 11.16 20.82 -30.19
N SER A 40 11.80 20.42 -31.30
CA SER A 40 12.32 19.06 -31.44
C SER A 40 13.60 18.93 -30.61
N TYR A 41 13.62 18.00 -29.66
CA TYR A 41 14.77 17.80 -28.77
C TYR A 41 15.29 16.37 -28.90
N GLU A 42 16.42 16.21 -29.60
CA GLU A 42 17.19 14.95 -29.71
C GLU A 42 16.40 13.69 -30.10
N GLY A 43 15.18 13.84 -30.63
CA GLY A 43 14.28 12.72 -30.94
C GLY A 43 13.59 12.09 -29.72
N TYR A 44 13.83 12.55 -28.49
CA TYR A 44 13.19 11.99 -27.30
C TYR A 44 11.73 12.43 -27.12
N ASN A 45 11.28 13.44 -27.87
CA ASN A 45 9.91 13.96 -27.82
C ASN A 45 9.07 13.60 -29.06
N MET A 46 9.35 12.45 -29.69
CA MET A 46 8.54 11.90 -30.78
C MET A 46 7.32 11.15 -30.23
N GLU A 47 6.28 10.97 -31.05
CA GLU A 47 5.12 10.10 -30.75
C GLU A 47 4.51 10.35 -29.35
N ASP A 48 4.16 11.61 -29.08
CA ASP A 48 3.56 12.09 -27.83
C ASP A 48 4.45 12.07 -26.58
N ALA A 49 5.75 11.77 -26.73
CA ALA A 49 6.70 11.86 -25.64
C ALA A 49 6.99 13.32 -25.25
N MET A 50 7.18 13.55 -23.95
CA MET A 50 7.54 14.85 -23.39
C MET A 50 8.82 14.75 -22.56
N VAL A 51 9.69 15.75 -22.71
CA VAL A 51 10.93 15.85 -21.93
C VAL A 51 10.71 16.82 -20.77
N ILE A 52 11.04 16.37 -19.56
CA ILE A 52 10.86 17.15 -18.32
C ILE A 52 12.22 17.62 -17.80
N ASN A 53 12.27 18.85 -17.29
CA ASN A 53 13.47 19.40 -16.67
C ASN A 53 13.80 18.68 -15.35
N LYS A 54 14.95 18.00 -15.30
CA LYS A 54 15.44 17.29 -14.11
C LYS A 54 15.60 18.20 -12.89
N GLY A 55 16.15 19.40 -13.06
CA GLY A 55 16.33 20.35 -11.96
C GLY A 55 15.01 20.87 -11.39
N SER A 56 13.96 20.97 -12.18
CA SER A 56 12.62 21.30 -11.69
C SER A 56 11.98 20.12 -10.93
N LEU A 57 12.19 18.89 -11.42
CA LEU A 57 11.73 17.67 -10.74
C LEU A 57 12.36 17.52 -9.35
N GLU A 58 13.68 17.73 -9.24
CA GLU A 58 14.41 17.66 -7.96
C GLU A 58 13.95 18.72 -6.96
N ARG A 59 13.44 19.87 -7.44
CA ARG A 59 12.83 20.92 -6.61
C ARG A 59 11.37 20.64 -6.24
N GLY A 60 10.80 19.51 -6.64
CA GLY A 60 9.44 19.09 -6.26
C GLY A 60 8.34 19.36 -7.29
N LEU A 61 8.70 19.73 -8.53
CA LEU A 61 7.72 19.78 -9.62
C LEU A 61 7.13 18.38 -9.85
N ALA A 62 5.81 18.29 -9.98
CA ALA A 62 5.01 17.08 -10.18
C ALA A 62 5.15 16.01 -9.07
N ARG A 63 5.75 16.33 -7.92
CA ARG A 63 5.91 15.36 -6.82
C ARG A 63 4.56 15.05 -6.15
N SER A 64 4.22 13.77 -6.08
CA SER A 64 3.02 13.29 -5.40
C SER A 64 3.31 12.10 -4.49
N SER A 65 2.48 11.93 -3.46
CA SER A 65 2.47 10.76 -2.58
C SER A 65 1.29 9.87 -2.93
N PHE A 66 1.54 8.56 -2.96
CA PHE A 66 0.52 7.54 -3.11
C PHE A 66 0.26 6.88 -1.75
N PHE A 67 -1.02 6.75 -1.39
CA PHE A 67 -1.47 6.10 -0.17
C PHE A 67 -2.29 4.88 -0.51
N ARG A 68 -2.12 3.83 0.28
CA ARG A 68 -2.89 2.60 0.17
C ARG A 68 -3.23 2.07 1.55
N ALA A 69 -4.52 1.88 1.79
CA ALA A 69 -5.02 1.30 3.04
C ALA A 69 -5.09 -0.23 2.92
N TYR A 70 -4.78 -0.89 4.03
CA TYR A 70 -4.86 -2.33 4.21
C TYR A 70 -5.63 -2.63 5.47
N ASP A 71 -6.82 -3.18 5.33
CA ASP A 71 -7.71 -3.45 6.45
C ASP A 71 -7.83 -4.95 6.68
N THR A 72 -7.86 -5.36 7.95
CA THR A 72 -8.14 -6.73 8.37
C THR A 72 -8.91 -6.68 9.69
N ALA A 73 -9.64 -7.75 9.98
CA ALA A 73 -10.43 -7.88 11.20
C ALA A 73 -10.22 -9.24 11.83
N GLU A 74 -10.22 -9.29 13.15
CA GLU A 74 -10.32 -10.54 13.90
C GLU A 74 -11.75 -11.07 13.76
N LYS A 75 -11.87 -12.32 13.31
CA LYS A 75 -13.16 -12.98 13.20
C LYS A 75 -13.30 -13.98 14.33
N ARG A 76 -14.49 -13.99 14.94
CA ARG A 76 -14.91 -15.03 15.88
C ARG A 76 -15.70 -16.09 15.12
N TYR A 77 -15.27 -17.33 15.23
CA TYR A 77 -15.87 -18.46 14.54
C TYR A 77 -16.96 -19.11 15.42
N PRO A 78 -18.01 -19.69 14.81
CA PRO A 78 -18.94 -20.57 15.51
C PRO A 78 -18.15 -21.75 16.09
N GLY A 79 -18.11 -21.87 17.42
CA GLY A 79 -17.22 -22.81 18.13
C GLY A 79 -16.27 -22.14 19.13
N GLY A 80 -16.34 -20.81 19.29
CA GLY A 80 -15.59 -20.09 20.32
C GLY A 80 -14.14 -19.78 19.93
N GLN A 81 -13.66 -20.32 18.82
CA GLN A 81 -12.35 -20.00 18.26
C GLN A 81 -12.33 -18.58 17.67
N GLU A 82 -11.18 -17.92 17.74
CA GLU A 82 -11.00 -16.54 17.29
C GLU A 82 -9.68 -16.39 16.52
N ASP A 83 -9.68 -15.48 15.57
CA ASP A 83 -8.45 -14.97 14.98
C ASP A 83 -7.68 -14.12 16.00
N LYS A 84 -6.35 -14.18 15.97
CA LYS A 84 -5.49 -13.36 16.81
C LYS A 84 -4.48 -12.59 15.97
N PHE A 85 -4.34 -11.30 16.25
CA PHE A 85 -3.17 -10.53 15.85
C PHE A 85 -2.01 -10.81 16.81
N GLU A 86 -0.96 -11.39 16.27
CA GLU A 86 0.26 -11.76 16.99
C GLU A 86 1.40 -11.93 15.99
N VAL A 87 2.64 -11.87 16.46
CA VAL A 87 3.80 -12.28 15.65
C VAL A 87 3.70 -13.79 15.44
N PRO A 88 3.50 -14.25 14.20
CA PRO A 88 3.12 -15.64 14.02
C PRO A 88 4.33 -16.62 14.14
N ASP A 89 4.22 -17.71 14.90
CA ASP A 89 5.29 -18.72 15.11
C ASP A 89 5.75 -19.53 13.87
N LYS A 90 7.04 -19.90 13.82
CA LYS A 90 7.65 -20.71 12.73
C LYS A 90 6.95 -22.04 12.44
N ASN A 91 6.27 -22.61 13.45
CA ASN A 91 5.60 -23.91 13.36
C ASN A 91 4.21 -23.87 12.70
N ILE A 92 3.73 -22.68 12.32
CA ILE A 92 2.38 -22.51 11.75
C ILE A 92 2.38 -22.83 10.25
N LYS A 93 1.34 -23.54 9.79
CA LYS A 93 1.15 -23.88 8.37
C LYS A 93 1.02 -22.61 7.52
N GLY A 94 1.93 -22.43 6.56
CA GLY A 94 2.00 -21.24 5.71
C GLY A 94 2.87 -20.10 6.25
N TYR A 95 3.84 -20.41 7.13
CA TYR A 95 4.92 -19.50 7.51
C TYR A 95 5.68 -18.99 6.27
N ARG A 96 5.89 -17.67 6.17
CA ARG A 96 6.77 -17.05 5.15
C ARG A 96 8.23 -17.02 5.62
N SER A 97 9.16 -16.48 4.84
CA SER A 97 10.52 -16.24 5.36
C SER A 97 10.48 -15.39 6.64
N GLU A 98 11.44 -15.60 7.54
CA GLU A 98 11.58 -14.81 8.77
C GLU A 98 11.75 -13.31 8.46
N ASP A 99 12.44 -12.99 7.36
CA ASP A 99 12.60 -11.62 6.88
C ASP A 99 11.27 -10.90 6.58
N ALA A 100 10.22 -11.63 6.21
CA ALA A 100 8.93 -11.02 5.88
C ALA A 100 8.21 -10.46 7.13
N TYR A 101 8.58 -10.92 8.33
CA TYR A 101 7.98 -10.52 9.60
C TYR A 101 8.84 -9.54 10.39
N ARG A 102 10.01 -9.13 9.85
CA ARG A 102 11.00 -8.29 10.54
C ARG A 102 10.49 -6.94 11.05
N HIS A 103 9.40 -6.43 10.47
CA HIS A 103 8.82 -5.13 10.78
C HIS A 103 7.62 -5.19 11.74
N LEU A 104 7.20 -6.40 12.14
CA LEU A 104 6.11 -6.54 13.10
C LEU A 104 6.60 -6.26 14.51
N ASP A 105 5.82 -5.50 15.27
CA ASP A 105 6.00 -5.30 16.69
C ASP A 105 5.35 -6.44 17.49
N ASP A 106 5.44 -6.39 18.83
CA ASP A 106 4.90 -7.40 19.75
C ASP A 106 3.39 -7.64 19.59
N ASP A 107 2.65 -6.63 19.09
CA ASP A 107 1.21 -6.70 18.80
C ASP A 107 0.89 -7.35 17.43
N GLY A 108 1.91 -7.69 16.64
CA GLY A 108 1.76 -8.23 15.30
C GLY A 108 1.43 -7.20 14.23
N VAL A 109 1.63 -5.90 14.48
CA VAL A 109 1.39 -4.81 13.53
C VAL A 109 2.70 -4.06 13.25
N VAL A 110 2.83 -3.52 12.03
CA VAL A 110 3.97 -2.68 11.66
C VAL A 110 3.89 -1.30 12.31
N ASN A 111 5.02 -0.82 12.84
CA ASN A 111 5.13 0.53 13.37
C ASN A 111 5.00 1.60 12.27
N PRO A 112 4.34 2.74 12.53
CA PRO A 112 4.36 3.88 11.63
C PRO A 112 5.79 4.27 11.24
N GLU A 113 5.98 4.77 10.03
CA GLU A 113 7.28 5.21 9.49
C GLU A 113 8.30 4.08 9.21
N SER A 114 7.91 2.81 9.39
CA SER A 114 8.74 1.68 8.97
C SER A 114 8.82 1.57 7.44
N TYR A 115 10.04 1.40 6.92
CA TYR A 115 10.24 1.22 5.48
C TYR A 115 9.90 -0.21 5.06
N VAL A 116 8.81 -0.37 4.31
CA VAL A 116 8.31 -1.68 3.88
C VAL A 116 8.44 -1.86 2.37
N GLU A 117 8.83 -3.05 1.96
CA GLU A 117 8.95 -3.44 0.56
C GLU A 117 7.89 -4.48 0.19
N SER A 118 7.74 -4.75 -1.11
CA SER A 118 6.79 -5.75 -1.58
C SER A 118 7.15 -7.13 -1.04
N GLY A 119 6.23 -7.74 -0.29
CA GLY A 119 6.42 -9.08 0.30
C GLY A 119 6.50 -9.05 1.82
N ASP A 120 6.82 -7.89 2.39
CA ASP A 120 6.76 -7.65 3.83
C ASP A 120 5.32 -7.79 4.35
N VAL A 121 5.20 -8.33 5.55
CA VAL A 121 3.93 -8.50 6.25
C VAL A 121 3.64 -7.23 7.04
N LEU A 122 2.47 -6.63 6.80
CA LEU A 122 2.04 -5.43 7.52
C LEU A 122 1.28 -5.78 8.80
N ILE A 123 0.51 -6.87 8.77
CA ILE A 123 -0.29 -7.35 9.89
C ILE A 123 -0.16 -8.88 9.98
N GLY A 124 0.46 -9.33 11.06
CA GLY A 124 0.56 -10.72 11.47
C GLY A 124 -0.76 -11.19 12.05
N LYS A 125 -1.35 -12.22 11.43
CA LYS A 125 -2.62 -12.79 11.88
C LYS A 125 -2.60 -14.30 11.80
N THR A 126 -2.95 -14.91 12.92
CA THR A 126 -3.08 -16.35 13.07
C THR A 126 -4.56 -16.72 13.19
N SER A 127 -5.03 -17.59 12.30
CA SER A 127 -6.38 -18.15 12.32
C SER A 127 -6.35 -19.59 12.85
N PRO A 128 -7.37 -20.03 13.57
CA PRO A 128 -7.48 -21.40 14.02
C PRO A 128 -7.80 -22.35 12.84
N PRO A 129 -7.52 -23.66 12.96
CA PRO A 129 -7.85 -24.63 11.91
C PRO A 129 -9.36 -24.68 11.66
N ARG A 130 -9.75 -24.73 10.38
CA ARG A 130 -11.16 -24.85 9.97
C ARG A 130 -11.79 -26.21 10.31
N PHE A 131 -10.96 -27.25 10.43
CA PHE A 131 -11.38 -28.60 10.81
C PHE A 131 -10.62 -28.97 12.08
N LEU A 132 -11.33 -29.44 13.12
CA LEU A 132 -10.72 -29.87 14.39
C LEU A 132 -9.71 -31.01 14.20
N GLU A 133 -9.82 -31.78 13.12
CA GLU A 133 -8.90 -32.85 12.78
C GLU A 133 -8.49 -32.73 11.29
N GLU A 134 -7.26 -32.29 11.01
CA GLU A 134 -6.55 -32.71 9.80
C GLU A 134 -5.59 -33.83 10.24
N ILE A 135 -5.89 -35.07 9.83
CA ILE A 135 -4.97 -36.20 9.98
C ILE A 135 -3.82 -35.94 9.00
N ASP A 136 -2.59 -35.75 9.50
CA ASP A 136 -1.40 -35.73 8.63
C ASP A 136 -1.26 -37.08 7.89
N GLU A 137 -0.52 -37.15 6.78
CA GLU A 137 -0.25 -38.41 6.04
C GLU A 137 0.33 -39.54 6.92
N PHE A 138 0.76 -39.22 8.15
CA PHE A 138 1.31 -40.12 9.16
C PHE A 138 0.37 -40.42 10.36
N GLY A 139 -0.90 -40.02 10.32
CA GLY A 139 -1.90 -40.44 11.33
C GLY A 139 -1.89 -39.68 12.66
N THR A 140 -1.16 -38.56 12.77
CA THR A 140 -1.08 -37.75 14.00
C THR A 140 -2.14 -36.65 14.06
N VAL A 141 -2.82 -36.51 15.20
CA VAL A 141 -3.78 -35.43 15.49
C VAL A 141 -2.99 -34.24 16.04
N ALA A 142 -2.87 -33.16 15.25
CA ALA A 142 -2.25 -31.92 15.69
C ALA A 142 -3.17 -30.73 15.38
N GLU A 143 -3.43 -29.86 16.37
CA GLU A 143 -4.16 -28.60 16.16
C GLU A 143 -3.32 -27.62 15.31
N LYS A 144 -3.41 -27.71 13.98
CA LYS A 144 -2.62 -26.87 13.08
C LYS A 144 -3.35 -25.56 12.76
N LYS A 145 -2.94 -24.45 13.40
CA LYS A 145 -3.38 -23.08 13.05
C LYS A 145 -3.05 -22.75 11.57
N LYS A 146 -3.93 -22.01 10.89
CA LYS A 146 -3.78 -21.52 9.50
C LYS A 146 -3.63 -20.00 9.51
N ARG A 147 -2.88 -19.38 8.61
CA ARG A 147 -2.73 -17.91 8.57
C ARG A 147 -3.63 -17.24 7.54
N ASN A 148 -3.96 -15.98 7.83
CA ASN A 148 -4.52 -15.01 6.88
C ASN A 148 -3.73 -13.71 7.05
N PHE A 149 -2.98 -13.22 6.06
CA PHE A 149 -2.16 -12.00 6.19
C PHE A 149 -2.63 -10.88 5.25
N CYS A 150 -2.27 -9.64 5.60
CA CYS A 150 -2.34 -8.51 4.69
C CYS A 150 -0.92 -8.13 4.27
N ASN A 151 -0.60 -8.28 2.98
CA ASN A 151 0.73 -7.96 2.45
C ASN A 151 0.81 -6.53 1.94
N SER A 152 2.01 -5.96 2.08
CA SER A 152 2.41 -4.85 1.24
C SER A 152 2.41 -5.30 -0.24
N LYS A 153 1.65 -4.59 -1.07
CA LYS A 153 1.81 -4.57 -2.51
C LYS A 153 2.31 -3.18 -2.88
N THR A 154 3.62 -3.05 -3.02
CA THR A 154 4.25 -1.90 -3.67
C THR A 154 4.04 -2.06 -5.18
N ARG A 155 3.59 -1.00 -5.85
CA ARG A 155 3.49 -0.94 -7.31
C ARG A 155 4.53 0.04 -7.82
#